data_AF-A0A5R9DT95-F1
#
_entry.id   AF-A0A5R9DT95-F1
#
_cell.length_a   1.000
_cell.length_b   1.000
_cell.length_c   1.000
_cell.angle_alpha   90.00
_cell.angle_beta   90.00
_cell.angle_gamma   90.00
#
_symmetry.space_group_name_H-M   'P 1'
#
loop_
_entity.id
_entity.type
_entity.pdbx_description
1 polymer ?
#
loop_
_entity_poly.entity_id
_entity_poly.type
_entity_poly.pdbx_seq_one_letter_code
_entity_poly.pdbx_strand_id
1 'polypeptide(L)'
;MTPISCPQCGGLSAYRIRPDGLFGCPECGDLLDRRDIDLDGSDVWGVDDDGTLCIVTDPGHSLECLMQAVEEYLTADECPNAEYARRSAIRSIREFLGDYAEARRIGIQKPEIGYTREKVSVAMNEGADMILGEISLGEPEEDAINLVVNAAMTRLENPCATFEEMAAEQYSESADEIRSWWGWS
;
A
#
# COMPACT_ATOMS: atom_id res chain seq x y z
N MET A 1 6.86 17.80 -8.27
CA MET A 1 6.55 17.60 -9.71
C MET A 1 7.54 18.38 -10.52
N THR A 2 8.13 17.73 -11.51
CA THR A 2 9.21 18.29 -12.33
C THR A 2 8.87 18.11 -13.81
N PRO A 3 8.73 19.18 -14.60
CA PRO A 3 8.42 19.06 -16.03
C PRO A 3 9.52 18.31 -16.81
N ILE A 4 9.13 17.46 -17.77
CA ILE A 4 10.08 16.79 -18.67
C ILE A 4 10.45 17.76 -19.80
N SER A 5 11.63 18.38 -19.68
CA SER A 5 12.16 19.34 -20.64
C SER A 5 12.63 18.68 -21.94
N CYS A 6 12.37 19.32 -23.07
CA CYS A 6 12.84 18.88 -24.38
C CYS A 6 14.34 19.15 -24.56
N PRO A 7 15.19 18.12 -24.77
CA PRO A 7 16.62 18.33 -24.99
C PRO A 7 16.94 18.98 -26.34
N GLN A 8 16.10 18.78 -27.37
CA GLN A 8 16.35 19.31 -28.72
C GLN A 8 16.30 20.83 -28.79
N CYS A 9 15.51 21.48 -27.94
CA CYS A 9 15.50 22.95 -27.81
C CYS A 9 16.37 23.45 -26.66
N GLY A 10 17.26 22.62 -26.08
CA GLY A 10 18.11 23.00 -24.96
C GLY A 10 17.34 23.18 -23.64
N GLY A 11 16.19 22.51 -23.48
CA GLY A 11 15.38 22.58 -22.27
C GLY A 11 14.52 23.85 -22.13
N LEU A 12 14.38 24.64 -23.20
CA LEU A 12 13.58 25.87 -23.19
C LEU A 12 12.08 25.62 -22.95
N SER A 13 11.59 24.42 -23.24
CA SER A 13 10.19 24.06 -23.04
C SER A 13 10.04 22.60 -22.64
N ALA A 14 8.94 22.30 -21.95
CA ALA A 14 8.54 20.96 -21.57
C ALA A 14 7.65 20.31 -22.63
N TYR A 15 7.71 18.98 -22.71
CA TYR A 15 6.79 18.24 -23.58
C TYR A 15 5.35 18.37 -23.09
N ARG A 16 4.40 18.43 -24.03
CA ARG A 16 2.95 18.50 -23.74
C ARG A 16 2.18 17.40 -24.45
N ILE A 17 1.10 16.93 -23.85
CA ILE A 17 0.24 15.90 -24.44
C ILE A 17 -0.38 16.36 -25.75
N ARG A 18 -0.51 15.43 -26.70
CA ARG A 18 -1.15 15.64 -27.99
C ARG A 18 -2.31 14.67 -28.20
N PRO A 19 -3.27 14.99 -29.10
CA PRO A 19 -4.41 14.11 -29.40
C PRO A 19 -4.03 12.77 -30.04
N ASP A 20 -2.83 12.66 -30.61
CA ASP A 20 -2.30 11.45 -31.25
C ASP A 20 -1.68 10.44 -30.25
N GLY A 21 -1.68 10.78 -28.96
CA GLY A 21 -1.12 9.94 -27.89
C GLY A 21 0.39 10.08 -27.71
N LEU A 22 1.04 10.99 -28.45
CA LEU A 22 2.45 11.36 -28.25
C LEU A 22 2.56 12.62 -27.38
N PHE A 23 3.78 12.93 -26.98
CA PHE A 23 4.13 14.22 -26.38
C PHE A 23 4.91 15.07 -27.38
N GLY A 24 4.62 16.36 -27.46
CA GLY A 24 5.27 17.29 -28.37
C GLY A 24 5.90 18.48 -27.66
N CYS A 25 7.10 18.86 -28.09
CA CYS A 25 7.71 20.12 -27.70
C CYS A 25 7.06 21.28 -28.47
N PRO A 26 6.46 22.27 -27.80
CA PRO A 26 5.79 23.38 -28.48
C PRO A 26 6.77 24.33 -29.20
N GLU A 27 8.07 24.30 -28.85
CA GLU A 27 9.08 25.18 -29.45
C GLU A 27 9.69 24.63 -30.74
N CYS A 28 10.12 23.38 -30.74
CA CYS A 28 10.85 22.78 -31.88
C CYS A 28 10.06 21.70 -32.62
N GLY A 29 8.89 21.30 -32.11
CA GLY A 29 8.06 20.25 -32.70
C GLY A 29 8.58 18.83 -32.51
N ASP A 30 9.66 18.65 -31.76
CA ASP A 30 10.19 17.32 -31.40
C ASP A 30 9.14 16.48 -30.68
N LEU A 31 9.13 15.18 -30.96
CA LEU A 31 8.13 14.23 -30.47
C LEU A 31 8.78 13.22 -29.54
N LEU A 32 8.06 12.91 -28.46
CA LEU A 32 8.44 11.90 -27.48
C LEU A 32 7.30 10.88 -27.34
N ASP A 33 7.62 9.60 -27.53
CA ASP A 33 6.68 8.50 -27.26
C ASP A 33 6.77 8.11 -25.78
N ARG A 34 5.64 7.73 -25.17
CA ARG A 34 5.60 7.25 -23.79
C ARG A 34 6.54 6.07 -23.51
N ARG A 35 6.87 5.27 -24.54
CA ARG A 35 7.78 4.11 -24.44
C ARG A 35 9.25 4.51 -24.35
N ASP A 36 9.57 5.74 -24.75
CA ASP A 36 10.92 6.29 -24.70
C ASP A 36 11.20 7.01 -23.37
N ILE A 37 10.19 7.11 -22.49
CA ILE A 37 10.33 7.64 -21.14
C ILE A 37 10.84 6.51 -20.24
N ASP A 38 12.14 6.53 -19.99
CA ASP A 38 12.80 5.65 -19.03
C ASP A 38 13.04 6.44 -17.73
N LEU A 39 12.40 6.01 -16.64
CA LEU A 39 12.57 6.58 -15.31
C LEU A 39 13.18 5.52 -14.41
N ASP A 40 14.13 5.93 -13.58
CA ASP A 40 14.76 5.05 -12.60
C ASP A 40 14.16 5.23 -11.20
N GLY A 41 14.36 4.20 -10.37
CA GLY A 41 14.01 4.26 -8.96
C GLY A 41 12.51 4.36 -8.70
N SER A 42 12.12 5.38 -7.93
CA SER A 42 10.79 5.57 -7.37
C SER A 42 9.95 6.57 -8.17
N ASP A 43 10.36 6.97 -9.36
CA ASP A 43 9.71 8.04 -10.11
C ASP A 43 8.78 7.49 -11.20
N VAL A 44 7.68 8.20 -11.41
CA VAL A 44 6.70 7.93 -12.46
C VAL A 44 6.37 9.22 -13.22
N TRP A 45 5.83 9.09 -14.42
CA TRP A 45 5.40 10.24 -15.20
C TRP A 45 3.88 10.36 -15.21
N GLY A 46 3.41 11.60 -15.37
CA GLY A 46 2.01 11.92 -15.60
C GLY A 46 1.86 13.26 -16.31
N VAL A 47 0.63 13.66 -16.55
CA VAL A 47 0.32 14.91 -17.25
C VAL A 47 -0.47 15.80 -16.31
N ASP A 48 -0.01 17.04 -16.12
CA ASP A 48 -0.69 18.01 -15.26
C ASP A 48 -1.94 18.62 -15.93
N ASP A 49 -2.65 19.48 -15.18
CA ASP A 49 -3.89 20.10 -15.63
C ASP A 49 -3.72 21.00 -16.87
N ASP A 50 -2.50 21.49 -17.11
CA ASP A 50 -2.16 22.28 -18.29
C ASP A 50 -1.76 21.39 -19.49
N GLY A 51 -1.72 20.06 -19.31
CA GLY A 51 -1.29 19.14 -20.36
C GLY A 51 0.24 19.01 -20.47
N THR A 52 0.99 19.47 -19.47
CA THR A 52 2.46 19.34 -19.42
C THR A 52 2.85 17.96 -18.89
N LEU A 53 3.80 17.32 -19.58
CA LEU A 53 4.38 16.06 -19.14
C LEU A 53 5.36 16.32 -17.98
N CYS A 54 5.16 15.63 -16.87
CA CYS A 54 5.90 15.82 -15.63
C CYS A 54 6.32 14.49 -15.00
N ILE A 55 7.39 14.55 -14.19
CA ILE A 55 7.86 13.50 -13.29
C ILE A 55 7.36 13.81 -11.88
N VAL A 56 6.91 12.77 -11.17
CA VAL A 56 6.54 12.78 -9.75
C VAL A 56 7.01 11.49 -9.10
N THR A 57 7.14 11.50 -7.78
CA THR A 57 7.36 10.27 -7.01
C THR A 57 6.16 9.33 -7.16
N ASP A 58 6.42 8.04 -7.32
CA ASP A 58 5.42 6.98 -7.30
C ASP A 58 4.59 7.07 -6.01
N PRO A 59 3.24 7.11 -6.10
CA PRO A 59 2.41 7.24 -4.92
C PRO A 59 2.46 5.99 -4.03
N GLY A 60 2.76 4.81 -4.57
CA GLY A 60 2.99 3.59 -3.79
C GLY A 60 4.22 3.75 -2.90
N HIS A 61 5.35 4.09 -3.51
CA HIS A 61 6.59 4.38 -2.80
C HIS A 61 6.44 5.50 -1.76
N SER A 62 5.75 6.59 -2.12
CA SER A 62 5.48 7.71 -1.20
C SER A 62 4.72 7.24 0.04
N LEU A 63 3.73 6.36 -0.14
CA LEU A 63 2.92 5.84 0.96
C LEU A 63 3.69 4.82 1.83
N GLU A 64 4.56 3.99 1.25
CA GLU A 64 5.48 3.12 2.01
C GLU A 64 6.42 3.95 2.89
N CYS A 65 7.07 4.97 2.32
CA CYS A 65 7.93 5.90 3.04
C CYS A 65 7.16 6.68 4.12
N LEU A 66 5.91 7.05 3.84
CA LEU A 66 5.03 7.68 4.83
C LEU A 66 4.75 6.75 6.02
N MET A 67 4.46 5.46 5.78
CA MET A 67 4.23 4.47 6.83
C MET A 67 5.47 4.32 7.71
N GLN A 68 6.65 4.22 7.11
CA GLN A 68 7.92 4.18 7.84
C GLN A 68 8.13 5.45 8.69
N ALA A 69 7.88 6.64 8.14
CA ALA A 69 8.03 7.89 8.90
C ALA A 69 7.04 7.99 10.07
N VAL A 70 5.83 7.44 9.94
CA VAL A 70 4.87 7.33 11.05
C VAL A 70 5.38 6.37 12.12
N GLU A 71 5.94 5.23 11.75
CA GLU A 71 6.54 4.28 12.68
C GLU A 71 7.71 4.91 13.46
N GLU A 72 8.60 5.64 12.77
CA GLU A 72 9.69 6.40 13.38
C GLU A 72 9.17 7.46 14.37
N TYR A 73 8.02 8.08 14.08
CA TYR A 73 7.39 9.02 15.01
C TYR A 73 6.85 8.30 16.26
N LEU A 74 6.19 7.15 16.09
CA LEU A 74 5.57 6.39 17.18
C LEU A 74 6.61 5.76 18.10
N THR A 75 7.76 5.35 17.55
CA THR A 75 8.88 4.74 18.28
C THR A 75 9.93 5.76 18.73
N ALA A 76 9.66 7.06 18.55
CA ALA A 76 10.64 8.12 18.83
C ALA A 76 11.17 8.13 20.29
N ASP A 77 10.37 7.67 21.26
CA ASP A 77 10.78 7.60 22.67
C ASP A 77 11.88 6.54 22.93
N GLU A 78 12.11 5.64 21.98
CA GLU A 78 13.21 4.65 21.99
C GLU A 78 14.55 5.26 21.53
N CYS A 79 14.52 6.46 20.94
CA CYS A 79 15.71 7.14 20.46
C CYS A 79 16.42 7.94 21.56
N PRO A 80 17.77 8.09 21.52
CA PRO A 80 18.51 8.91 22.48
C PRO A 80 18.06 10.37 22.58
N ASN A 81 17.46 10.91 21.50
CA ASN A 81 16.84 12.23 21.48
C ASN A 81 15.46 12.15 20.82
N ALA A 82 14.45 11.85 21.63
CA ALA A 82 13.07 11.69 21.19
C ALA A 82 12.49 12.96 20.52
N GLU A 83 12.83 14.15 21.00
CA GLU A 83 12.33 15.40 20.43
C GLU A 83 12.83 15.60 18.99
N TYR A 84 14.13 15.35 18.76
CA TYR A 84 14.70 15.42 17.43
C TYR A 84 14.10 14.35 16.50
N ALA A 85 13.97 13.12 16.98
CA ALA A 85 13.36 12.02 16.21
C ALA A 85 11.95 12.37 15.76
N ARG A 86 11.08 12.85 16.68
CA ARG A 86 9.71 13.30 16.36
C ARG A 86 9.71 14.42 15.32
N ARG A 87 10.57 15.43 15.46
CA ARG A 87 10.65 16.55 14.52
C ARG A 87 11.12 16.11 13.14
N SER A 88 12.07 15.18 13.07
CA SER A 88 12.53 14.63 11.80
C SER A 88 11.43 13.83 11.12
N ALA A 89 10.78 12.93 11.87
CA ALA A 89 9.68 12.12 11.37
C ALA A 89 8.49 12.97 10.86
N ILE A 90 8.08 14.03 11.59
CA ILE A 90 7.03 14.97 11.13
C ILE A 90 7.40 15.63 9.80
N ARG A 91 8.67 15.98 9.60
CA ARG A 91 9.12 16.57 8.32
C ARG A 91 9.01 15.56 7.19
N SER A 92 9.48 14.33 7.39
CA SER A 92 9.35 13.25 6.41
C SER A 92 7.89 12.91 6.11
N ILE A 93 7.01 12.85 7.12
CA ILE A 93 5.57 12.66 6.95
C ILE A 93 4.98 13.73 6.02
N ARG A 94 5.35 15.00 6.21
CA ARG A 94 4.85 16.10 5.38
C ARG A 94 5.35 16.02 3.94
N GLU A 95 6.61 15.64 3.76
CA GLU A 95 7.25 15.46 2.45
C GLU A 95 6.54 14.35 1.67
N PHE A 96 6.47 13.14 2.23
CA PHE A 96 5.86 11.99 1.56
C PHE A 96 4.35 12.14 1.35
N LEU A 97 3.64 12.81 2.26
CA LEU A 97 2.23 13.16 2.03
C LEU A 97 2.08 14.17 0.89
N GLY A 98 3.02 15.11 0.75
CA GLY A 98 3.07 16.07 -0.34
C GLY A 98 3.28 15.39 -1.69
N ASP A 99 4.27 14.50 -1.77
CA ASP A 99 4.58 13.71 -2.97
C ASP A 99 3.40 12.84 -3.39
N TYR A 100 2.79 12.12 -2.43
CA TYR A 100 1.57 11.34 -2.67
C TYR A 100 0.44 12.23 -3.21
N ALA A 101 0.17 13.37 -2.56
CA ALA A 101 -0.89 14.28 -2.98
C ALA A 101 -0.63 14.86 -4.38
N GLU A 102 0.63 15.06 -4.75
CA GLU A 102 1.03 15.56 -6.05
C GLU A 102 0.83 14.53 -7.16
N ALA A 103 1.25 13.29 -6.95
CA ALA A 103 0.98 12.18 -7.87
C ALA A 103 -0.53 11.99 -8.11
N ARG A 104 -1.32 12.13 -7.04
CA ARG A 104 -2.80 12.07 -7.12
C ARG A 104 -3.39 13.25 -7.90
N ARG A 105 -2.80 14.45 -7.79
CA ARG A 105 -3.27 15.64 -8.51
C ARG A 105 -3.14 15.47 -10.02
N ILE A 106 -2.08 14.83 -10.49
CA ILE A 106 -1.86 14.58 -11.93
C ILE A 106 -2.56 13.30 -12.44
N GLY A 107 -3.50 12.75 -11.68
CA GLY A 107 -4.39 11.68 -12.12
C GLY A 107 -3.83 10.26 -11.97
N ILE A 108 -2.66 10.06 -11.36
CA ILE A 108 -2.14 8.71 -11.09
C ILE A 108 -3.05 8.03 -10.08
N GLN A 109 -3.45 6.79 -10.38
CA GLN A 109 -4.41 6.03 -9.58
C GLN A 109 -3.88 5.72 -8.16
N LYS A 110 -4.81 5.43 -7.25
CA LYS A 110 -4.44 5.14 -5.86
C LYS A 110 -3.67 3.81 -5.88
N PRO A 111 -2.51 3.73 -5.23
CA PRO A 111 -1.80 2.47 -5.13
C PRO A 111 -2.62 1.46 -4.31
N GLU A 112 -2.67 0.23 -4.76
CA GLU A 112 -3.13 -0.89 -3.95
C GLU A 112 -2.01 -1.27 -2.99
N ILE A 113 -2.11 -0.85 -1.73
CA ILE A 113 -1.11 -1.14 -0.70
C ILE A 113 -1.61 -2.25 0.20
N GLY A 114 -0.71 -3.19 0.50
CA GLY A 114 -0.97 -4.35 1.35
C GLY A 114 -1.71 -5.48 0.64
N TYR A 115 -2.03 -6.51 1.42
CA TYR A 115 -2.88 -7.60 0.96
C TYR A 115 -4.34 -7.12 1.00
N THR A 116 -5.11 -7.38 -0.05
CA THR A 116 -6.58 -7.26 0.03
C THR A 116 -7.11 -8.31 1.01
N ARG A 117 -8.36 -8.17 1.49
CA ARG A 117 -9.00 -9.19 2.34
C ARG A 117 -8.85 -10.58 1.73
N GLU A 118 -9.09 -10.69 0.43
CA GLU A 118 -8.99 -11.94 -0.32
C GLU A 118 -7.55 -12.46 -0.32
N LYS A 119 -6.56 -11.61 -0.56
CA LYS A 119 -5.15 -12.02 -0.51
C LYS A 119 -4.72 -12.44 0.90
N VAL A 120 -5.17 -11.74 1.95
CA VAL A 120 -4.89 -12.15 3.35
C VAL A 120 -5.53 -13.49 3.64
N SER A 121 -6.79 -13.69 3.24
CA SER A 121 -7.51 -14.95 3.43
C SER A 121 -6.77 -16.11 2.75
N VAL A 122 -6.33 -15.93 1.51
CA VAL A 122 -5.53 -16.93 0.80
C VAL A 122 -4.24 -17.22 1.57
N ALA A 123 -3.48 -16.19 1.93
CA ALA A 123 -2.20 -16.37 2.63
C ALA A 123 -2.34 -17.07 3.99
N MET A 124 -3.40 -16.75 4.76
CA MET A 124 -3.65 -17.37 6.07
C MET A 124 -4.06 -18.84 5.94
N ASN A 125 -4.92 -19.17 4.97
CA ASN A 125 -5.32 -20.56 4.71
C ASN A 125 -4.15 -21.38 4.16
N GLU A 126 -3.39 -20.86 3.20
CA GLU A 126 -2.19 -21.53 2.69
C GLU A 126 -1.17 -21.76 3.81
N GLY A 127 -1.01 -20.81 4.73
CA GLY A 127 -0.15 -20.96 5.91
C GLY A 127 -0.64 -22.05 6.86
N ALA A 128 -1.95 -22.16 7.09
CA ALA A 128 -2.54 -23.25 7.86
C ALA A 128 -2.29 -24.60 7.17
N ASP A 129 -2.56 -24.70 5.87
CA ASP A 129 -2.35 -25.90 5.06
C ASP A 129 -0.88 -26.36 5.07
N MET A 130 0.07 -25.43 5.07
CA MET A 130 1.51 -25.76 5.19
C MET A 130 1.83 -26.50 6.49
N ILE A 131 1.22 -26.10 7.61
CA ILE A 131 1.47 -26.74 8.92
C ILE A 131 0.69 -28.05 9.02
N LEU A 132 -0.57 -28.05 8.61
CA LEU A 132 -1.43 -29.24 8.61
C LEU A 132 -0.89 -30.36 7.70
N GLY A 133 -0.22 -29.99 6.60
CA GLY A 133 0.43 -30.94 5.70
C GLY A 133 1.67 -31.62 6.30
N GLU A 134 2.36 -30.98 7.24
CA GLU A 134 3.61 -31.48 7.85
C GLU A 134 3.39 -32.20 9.18
N ILE A 135 2.31 -31.88 9.90
CA ILE A 135 2.02 -32.44 11.22
C ILE A 135 0.74 -33.26 11.15
N SER A 136 0.82 -34.55 11.48
CA SER A 136 -0.38 -35.37 11.67
C SER A 136 -1.07 -35.00 12.98
N LEU A 137 -2.06 -34.12 12.89
CA LEU A 137 -2.91 -33.67 13.99
C LEU A 137 -4.24 -34.45 14.01
N GLY A 138 -4.97 -34.36 15.13
CA GLY A 138 -6.35 -34.81 15.20
C GLY A 138 -7.30 -33.69 14.80
N GLU A 139 -8.54 -34.07 14.49
CA GLU A 139 -9.64 -33.14 14.14
C GLU A 139 -9.76 -31.94 15.11
N PRO A 140 -9.66 -32.10 16.45
CA PRO A 140 -9.72 -30.95 17.36
C PRO A 140 -8.54 -29.97 17.21
N GLU A 141 -7.35 -30.42 16.84
CA GLU A 141 -6.22 -29.52 16.64
C GLU A 141 -6.27 -28.81 15.28
N GLU A 142 -6.80 -29.47 14.25
CA GLU A 142 -7.06 -28.85 12.94
C GLU A 142 -8.12 -27.76 13.04
N ASP A 143 -9.23 -28.04 13.75
CA ASP A 143 -10.28 -27.08 14.01
C ASP A 143 -9.79 -25.86 14.78
N ALA A 144 -8.84 -26.04 15.71
CA ALA A 144 -8.26 -24.94 16.47
C ALA A 144 -7.43 -24.01 15.57
N ILE A 145 -6.70 -24.55 14.60
CA ILE A 145 -5.93 -23.76 13.62
C ILE A 145 -6.89 -22.96 12.72
N ASN A 146 -7.95 -23.59 12.22
CA ASN A 146 -8.98 -22.90 11.43
C ASN A 146 -9.69 -21.81 12.24
N LEU A 147 -9.96 -22.05 13.52
CA LEU A 147 -10.54 -21.07 14.43
C LEU A 147 -9.62 -19.84 14.60
N VAL A 148 -8.30 -20.05 14.66
CA VAL A 148 -7.32 -18.95 14.70
C VAL A 148 -7.32 -18.16 13.40
N VAL A 149 -7.38 -18.81 12.23
CA VAL A 149 -7.47 -18.13 10.93
C VAL A 149 -8.73 -17.25 10.88
N ASN A 150 -9.89 -17.81 11.26
CA ASN A 150 -11.16 -17.07 11.26
C ASN A 150 -11.14 -15.91 12.26
N ALA A 151 -10.61 -16.12 13.47
CA ALA A 151 -10.42 -15.05 14.46
C ALA A 151 -9.51 -13.93 13.93
N ALA A 152 -8.40 -14.26 13.29
CA ALA A 152 -7.50 -13.29 12.70
C ALA A 152 -8.20 -12.47 11.58
N MET A 153 -8.93 -13.14 10.69
CA MET A 153 -9.69 -12.48 9.62
C MET A 153 -10.73 -11.51 10.17
N THR A 154 -11.54 -11.93 11.15
CA THR A 154 -12.54 -11.05 11.80
C THR A 154 -11.88 -9.85 12.48
N ARG A 155 -10.72 -10.04 13.14
CA ARG A 155 -10.01 -8.95 13.84
C ARG A 155 -9.36 -7.94 12.91
N LEU A 156 -8.96 -8.34 11.70
CA LEU A 156 -8.45 -7.42 10.69
C LEU A 156 -9.54 -6.46 10.18
N GLU A 157 -10.80 -6.88 10.21
CA GLU A 157 -11.93 -6.05 9.78
C GLU A 157 -12.56 -5.26 10.92
N ASN A 158 -12.70 -5.90 12.07
CA ASN A 158 -13.16 -5.27 13.29
C ASN A 158 -12.13 -5.53 14.40
N PRO A 159 -11.21 -4.58 14.63
CA PRO A 159 -10.18 -4.68 15.67
C PRO A 159 -10.72 -4.76 17.10
N CYS A 160 -12.03 -4.66 17.30
CA CYS A 160 -12.69 -4.81 18.59
C CYS A 160 -13.58 -6.05 18.66
N ALA A 161 -13.65 -6.87 17.60
CA ALA A 161 -14.54 -8.03 17.56
C ALA A 161 -14.27 -9.01 18.70
N THR A 162 -15.35 -9.55 19.27
CA THR A 162 -15.30 -10.62 20.27
C THR A 162 -15.32 -12.00 19.63
N PHE A 163 -15.08 -13.04 20.45
CA PHE A 163 -15.20 -14.43 20.00
C PHE A 163 -16.62 -14.77 19.56
N GLU A 164 -17.63 -14.24 20.25
CA GLU A 164 -19.04 -14.42 19.93
C GLU A 164 -19.41 -13.80 18.58
N GLU A 165 -18.89 -12.61 18.30
CA GLU A 165 -19.12 -11.93 17.02
C GLU A 165 -18.45 -12.69 15.87
N MET A 166 -17.23 -13.19 16.08
CA MET A 166 -16.55 -14.04 15.10
C MET A 166 -17.31 -15.35 14.86
N ALA A 167 -17.73 -16.05 15.92
CA ALA A 167 -18.47 -17.30 15.80
C ALA A 167 -19.78 -17.10 15.00
N ALA A 168 -20.54 -16.05 15.31
CA ALA A 168 -21.78 -15.75 14.62
C ALA A 168 -21.59 -15.37 13.14
N GLU A 169 -20.43 -14.85 12.76
CA GLU A 169 -20.12 -14.44 11.39
C GLU A 169 -19.53 -15.60 10.56
N GLN A 170 -18.64 -16.39 11.16
CA GLN A 170 -17.81 -17.37 10.45
C GLN A 170 -18.35 -18.81 10.55
N TYR A 171 -19.25 -19.10 11.50
CA TYR A 171 -19.75 -20.44 11.77
C TYR A 171 -21.29 -20.48 11.79
N SER A 172 -21.86 -21.66 11.56
CA SER A 172 -23.29 -21.91 11.78
C SER A 172 -23.63 -22.18 13.24
N GLU A 173 -22.63 -22.61 14.00
CA GLU A 173 -22.69 -23.01 15.41
C GLU A 173 -22.58 -21.80 16.33
N SER A 174 -23.13 -21.93 17.54
CA SER A 174 -22.99 -20.89 18.56
C SER A 174 -21.60 -20.90 19.20
N ALA A 175 -21.17 -19.77 19.77
CA ALA A 175 -19.90 -19.69 20.49
C ALA A 175 -19.78 -20.73 21.63
N ASP A 176 -20.87 -21.06 22.31
CA ASP A 176 -20.89 -22.08 23.37
C ASP A 176 -20.74 -23.49 22.81
N GLU A 177 -21.27 -23.74 21.62
CA GLU A 177 -21.09 -25.01 20.91
C GLU A 177 -19.64 -25.17 20.45
N ILE A 178 -19.02 -24.12 19.90
CA ILE A 178 -17.59 -24.14 19.53
C ILE A 178 -16.71 -24.33 20.78
N ARG A 179 -17.01 -23.67 21.91
CA ARG A 179 -16.31 -23.91 23.19
C ARG A 179 -16.38 -25.36 23.64
N SER A 180 -17.50 -26.03 23.37
CA SER A 180 -17.71 -27.41 23.78
C SER A 180 -16.79 -28.40 23.07
N TRP A 181 -16.27 -28.08 21.88
CA TRP A 181 -15.34 -28.93 21.11
C TRP A 181 -14.05 -29.23 21.89
N TRP A 182 -13.63 -28.30 22.76
CA TRP A 182 -12.45 -28.46 23.63
C TRP A 182 -12.76 -28.42 25.13
N GLY A 183 -14.05 -28.47 25.50
CA GLY A 183 -14.47 -28.40 26.91
C GLY A 183 -14.08 -27.09 27.61
N TRP A 184 -14.02 -25.98 26.88
CA TRP A 184 -13.75 -24.67 27.47
C TRP A 184 -14.93 -24.24 28.36
N SER A 185 -14.60 -23.69 29.53
CA SER A 185 -15.56 -23.11 30.48
C SER A 185 -15.74 -21.62 30.27
#